data_AF-A0A1Q7V7P4-F1
#
_entry.id   AF-A0A1Q7V7P4-F1
#
_cell.length_a   1.000
_cell.length_b   1.000
_cell.length_c   1.000
_cell.angle_alpha   90.00
_cell.angle_beta   90.00
_cell.angle_gamma   90.00
#
_symmetry.space_group_name_H-M   'P 1'
#
loop_
_entity.id
_entity.type
_entity.pdbx_description
1 polymer ?
#
loop_
_entity_poly.entity_id
_entity_poly.type
_entity_poly.pdbx_seq_one_letter_code
_entity_poly.pdbx_strand_id
1 'polypeptide(L)'
;MSEKPQQAPELSSRLKKTNEELKNLQNSVKTGMINVKVLMDFRNAAERARQASAAVEQWLERQGKGSDPYSLLAQVMSQRVEMATQLVKDVIHDLESLDVDYDTPGLPELNKAVLTLSERLNKLFPR
;
A
#
# COMPACT_ATOMS: atom_id res chain seq x y z
N MET A 1 -1.41 20.00 -28.09
CA MET A 1 -1.01 20.88 -26.97
C MET A 1 -0.07 20.07 -26.10
N SER A 2 1.22 20.35 -26.18
CA SER A 2 2.26 19.58 -25.49
C SER A 2 2.44 20.16 -24.09
N GLU A 3 2.13 19.39 -23.05
CA GLU A 3 2.46 19.78 -21.67
C GLU A 3 3.99 19.90 -21.53
N LYS A 4 4.42 21.03 -20.99
CA LYS A 4 5.83 21.41 -20.83
C LYS A 4 6.55 20.49 -19.84
N PRO A 5 7.86 20.22 -20.05
CA PRO A 5 8.71 19.45 -19.14
C PRO A 5 9.00 20.11 -17.76
N GLN A 6 8.26 21.16 -17.38
CA GLN A 6 8.44 21.90 -16.12
C GLN A 6 7.66 21.35 -14.92
N GLN A 7 6.65 20.49 -15.12
CA GLN A 7 5.83 19.96 -14.01
C GLN A 7 6.45 18.74 -13.29
N ALA A 8 7.19 17.89 -14.00
CA ALA A 8 7.80 16.68 -13.42
C ALA A 8 8.84 16.98 -12.31
N PRO A 9 9.72 18.00 -12.44
CA PRO A 9 10.67 18.34 -11.38
C PRO A 9 10.00 18.87 -10.09
N GLU A 10 8.92 19.65 -10.24
CA GLU A 10 8.17 20.17 -9.09
C GLU A 10 7.43 19.05 -8.36
N LEU A 11 6.78 18.14 -9.11
CA LEU A 11 6.08 17.00 -8.54
C LEU A 11 7.05 16.06 -7.80
N SER A 12 8.19 15.71 -8.41
CA SER A 12 9.19 14.85 -7.78
C SER A 12 9.76 15.46 -6.49
N SER A 13 10.03 16.77 -6.48
CA SER A 13 10.47 17.47 -5.26
C SER A 13 9.42 17.40 -4.13
N ARG A 14 8.14 17.60 -4.48
CA ARG A 14 7.03 17.51 -3.51
C ARG A 14 6.82 16.09 -2.97
N LEU A 15 6.95 15.07 -3.82
CA LEU A 15 6.88 13.66 -3.43
C LEU A 15 7.98 13.31 -2.44
N LYS A 16 9.23 13.69 -2.75
CA LYS A 16 10.37 13.49 -1.86
C LYS A 16 10.18 14.15 -0.49
N LYS A 17 9.78 15.43 -0.46
CA LYS A 17 9.49 16.14 0.79
C LYS A 17 8.40 15.46 1.61
N THR A 18 7.34 14.98 0.95
CA THR A 18 6.24 14.27 1.62
C THR A 18 6.71 12.94 2.21
N ASN A 19 7.56 12.20 1.50
CA ASN A 19 8.12 10.94 1.99
C ASN A 19 9.02 11.13 3.21
N GLU A 20 9.83 12.20 3.21
CA GLU A 20 10.65 12.59 4.35
C GLU A 20 9.78 12.95 5.56
N GLU A 21 8.71 13.71 5.37
CA GLU A 21 7.78 14.07 6.44
C GLU A 21 7.06 12.85 7.01
N LEU A 22 6.54 11.96 6.16
CA LEU A 22 5.92 10.71 6.59
C LEU A 22 6.88 9.85 7.42
N LYS A 23 8.14 9.76 7.01
CA LYS A 23 9.19 9.05 7.77
C LYS A 23 9.44 9.70 9.13
N ASN A 24 9.49 11.02 9.18
CA ASN A 24 9.69 11.76 10.42
C ASN A 24 8.52 11.53 11.40
N LEU A 25 7.29 11.57 10.90
CA LEU A 25 6.10 11.30 11.70
C LEU A 25 6.07 9.84 12.22
N GLN A 26 6.41 8.85 11.38
CA GLN A 26 6.52 7.43 11.80
C GLN A 26 7.49 7.24 12.99
N ASN A 27 8.60 8.00 13.00
CA ASN A 27 9.61 7.95 14.07
C ASN A 27 9.21 8.75 15.32
N SER A 28 8.39 9.79 15.13
CA SER A 28 7.98 10.71 16.20
C SER A 28 6.85 10.12 17.04
N VAL A 29 5.91 9.41 16.42
CA VAL A 29 4.84 8.70 17.15
C VAL A 29 5.42 7.41 17.74
N LYS A 30 5.51 7.36 19.07
CA LYS A 30 6.12 6.25 19.82
C LYS A 30 5.07 5.43 20.57
N THR A 31 5.44 4.20 20.90
CA THR A 31 4.69 3.35 21.82
C THR A 31 4.49 4.06 23.17
N GLY A 32 3.28 3.99 23.73
CA GLY A 32 2.92 4.69 24.98
C GLY A 32 2.31 6.08 24.78
N MET A 33 2.41 6.68 23.59
CA MET A 33 1.68 7.90 23.25
C MET A 33 0.27 7.62 22.72
N ILE A 34 0.10 6.46 22.08
CA ILE A 34 -1.14 6.04 21.43
C ILE A 34 -1.28 4.53 21.54
N ASN A 35 -2.51 4.02 21.38
CA ASN A 35 -2.80 2.60 21.29
C ASN A 35 -1.94 1.93 20.19
N VAL A 36 -1.40 0.74 20.48
CA VAL A 36 -0.48 0.03 19.59
C VAL A 36 -1.08 -0.32 18.23
N LYS A 37 -2.38 -0.67 18.17
CA LYS A 37 -3.07 -0.97 16.91
C LYS A 37 -3.14 0.26 16.02
N VAL A 38 -3.48 1.42 16.60
CA VAL A 38 -3.50 2.70 15.87
C VAL A 38 -2.09 3.11 15.42
N LEU A 39 -1.07 2.91 16.25
CA LEU A 39 0.32 3.17 15.86
C LEU A 39 0.76 2.29 14.68
N MET A 40 0.43 1.01 14.73
CA MET A 40 0.79 0.06 13.68
C MET A 40 0.06 0.36 12.37
N ASP A 41 -1.24 0.68 12.43
CA ASP A 41 -1.97 1.10 11.24
C ASP A 41 -1.39 2.38 10.64
N PHE A 42 -1.08 3.39 11.45
CA PHE A 42 -0.42 4.61 10.98
C PHE A 42 0.92 4.31 10.30
N ARG A 43 1.77 3.48 10.92
CA ARG A 43 3.07 3.11 10.34
C ARG A 43 2.91 2.38 9.02
N ASN A 44 1.98 1.43 8.95
CA ASN A 44 1.69 0.67 7.73
C ASN A 44 1.13 1.59 6.63
N ALA A 45 0.21 2.51 6.96
CA ALA A 45 -0.35 3.48 6.02
C ALA A 45 0.71 4.44 5.46
N ALA A 46 1.57 4.98 6.33
CA ALA A 46 2.65 5.87 5.93
C ALA A 46 3.69 5.15 5.05
N GLU A 47 4.01 3.88 5.36
CA GLU A 47 4.92 3.09 4.53
C GLU A 47 4.31 2.80 3.14
N ARG A 48 3.02 2.45 3.08
CA ARG A 48 2.29 2.29 1.81
C ARG A 48 2.33 3.57 0.96
N ALA A 49 2.11 4.73 1.58
CA ALA A 49 2.17 6.02 0.89
C ALA A 49 3.56 6.30 0.33
N ARG A 50 4.62 5.98 1.08
CA ARG A 50 6.01 6.12 0.62
C ARG A 50 6.35 5.20 -0.53
N GLN A 51 5.91 3.94 -0.50
CA GLN A 51 6.11 2.99 -1.58
C GLN A 51 5.39 3.44 -2.87
N ALA A 52 4.14 3.90 -2.75
CA ALA A 52 3.40 4.45 -3.88
C ALA A 52 4.08 5.69 -4.48
N SER A 53 4.55 6.61 -3.62
CA SER A 53 5.30 7.78 -4.07
C SER A 53 6.59 7.41 -4.80
N ALA A 54 7.34 6.44 -4.30
CA ALA A 54 8.56 5.96 -4.95
C ALA A 54 8.28 5.33 -6.32
N ALA A 55 7.16 4.63 -6.47
CA ALA A 55 6.74 4.09 -7.77
C ALA A 55 6.41 5.22 -8.77
N VAL A 56 5.75 6.29 -8.34
CA VAL A 56 5.49 7.47 -9.19
C VAL A 56 6.81 8.14 -9.61
N GLU A 57 7.75 8.35 -8.68
CA GLU A 57 9.06 8.93 -9.00
C GLU A 57 9.82 8.09 -10.03
N GLN A 58 9.87 6.77 -9.85
CA GLN A 58 10.52 5.85 -10.79
C GLN A 58 9.84 5.85 -12.17
N TRP A 59 8.52 5.94 -12.20
CA TRP A 59 7.76 6.03 -13.45
C TRP A 59 8.17 7.29 -14.25
N LEU A 60 8.13 8.45 -13.59
CA LEU A 60 8.48 9.74 -14.20
C LEU A 60 9.94 9.77 -14.66
N GLU A 61 10.85 9.22 -13.86
CA GLU A 61 12.26 9.13 -14.21
C GLU A 61 12.48 8.26 -15.46
N ARG A 62 11.83 7.08 -15.53
CA ARG A 62 11.95 6.18 -16.68
C ARG A 62 11.39 6.82 -17.95
N GLN A 63 10.23 7.48 -17.84
CA GLN A 63 9.61 8.20 -18.94
C GLN A 63 10.52 9.33 -19.44
N GLY A 64 11.11 10.11 -18.54
CA GLY A 64 12.03 11.22 -18.89
C GLY A 64 13.34 10.76 -19.53
N LYS A 65 13.82 9.56 -19.21
CA LYS A 65 15.03 8.95 -19.78
C LYS A 65 14.78 8.15 -21.07
N GLY A 66 13.54 8.07 -21.55
CA GLY A 66 13.18 7.28 -22.74
C GLY A 66 13.23 5.76 -22.53
N SER A 67 13.32 5.30 -21.29
CA SER A 67 13.24 3.88 -20.92
C SER A 67 11.78 3.46 -20.69
N ASP A 68 11.44 2.20 -20.93
CA ASP A 68 10.08 1.69 -20.77
C ASP A 68 9.60 1.71 -19.29
N PRO A 69 8.63 2.57 -18.92
CA PRO A 69 8.14 2.64 -17.56
C PRO A 69 7.20 1.47 -17.19
N TYR A 70 6.64 0.74 -18.16
CA TYR A 70 5.69 -0.35 -17.90
C TYR A 70 6.32 -1.55 -17.20
N SER A 71 7.63 -1.71 -17.33
CA SER A 71 8.41 -2.68 -16.55
C SER A 71 8.28 -2.51 -15.02
N LEU A 72 7.84 -1.34 -14.53
CA LEU A 72 7.56 -1.11 -13.11
C LEU A 72 6.24 -1.76 -12.64
N LEU A 73 5.30 -2.06 -13.54
CA LEU A 73 3.99 -2.59 -13.17
C LEU A 73 4.08 -3.93 -12.45
N ALA A 74 5.01 -4.80 -12.87
CA ALA A 74 5.22 -6.08 -12.21
C ALA A 74 5.61 -5.91 -10.74
N GLN A 75 6.47 -4.93 -10.43
CA GLN A 75 6.87 -4.60 -9.06
C GLN A 75 5.67 -4.09 -8.24
N VAL A 76 4.89 -3.15 -8.80
CA VAL A 76 3.69 -2.61 -8.14
C VAL A 76 2.66 -3.71 -7.88
N MET A 77 2.49 -4.65 -8.81
CA MET A 77 1.60 -5.80 -8.66
C MET A 77 2.10 -6.77 -7.58
N SER A 78 3.40 -7.06 -7.52
CA SER A 78 3.99 -7.90 -6.46
C SER A 78 3.77 -7.28 -5.08
N GLN A 79 4.04 -5.98 -4.93
CA GLN A 79 3.80 -5.24 -3.69
C GLN A 79 2.33 -5.29 -3.29
N ARG A 80 1.40 -5.18 -4.25
CA ARG A 80 -0.04 -5.31 -3.96
C ARG A 80 -0.40 -6.68 -3.40
N VAL A 81 0.19 -7.76 -3.91
CA VAL A 81 -0.04 -9.11 -3.40
C VAL A 81 0.51 -9.26 -1.97
N GLU A 82 1.71 -8.76 -1.71
CA GLU A 82 2.30 -8.74 -0.36
C GLU A 82 1.43 -7.96 0.63
N MET A 83 0.98 -6.77 0.23
CA MET A 83 0.09 -5.91 1.03
C MET A 83 -1.24 -6.59 1.33
N ALA A 84 -1.89 -7.18 0.33
CA ALA A 84 -3.14 -7.91 0.51
C ALA A 84 -2.95 -9.10 1.46
N THR A 85 -1.84 -9.82 1.33
CA THR A 85 -1.51 -10.96 2.20
C THR A 85 -1.35 -10.51 3.65
N GLN A 86 -0.65 -9.40 3.90
CA GLN A 86 -0.47 -8.89 5.25
C GLN A 86 -1.79 -8.39 5.85
N LEU A 87 -2.58 -7.64 5.09
CA LEU A 87 -3.86 -7.11 5.56
C LEU A 87 -4.85 -8.24 5.93
N VAL A 88 -4.90 -9.31 5.14
CA VAL A 88 -5.72 -10.48 5.46
C VAL A 88 -5.26 -11.15 6.76
N LYS A 89 -3.94 -11.26 7.00
CA LYS A 89 -3.41 -11.78 8.27
C LYS A 89 -3.78 -10.90 9.47
N ASP A 90 -3.71 -9.59 9.30
CA ASP A 90 -4.07 -8.63 10.35
C ASP A 90 -5.57 -8.77 10.69
N VAL A 91 -6.45 -8.86 9.70
CA VAL A 91 -7.89 -9.07 9.93
C VAL A 91 -8.19 -10.44 10.56
N ILE A 92 -7.47 -11.50 10.19
CA ILE A 92 -7.60 -12.81 10.85
C ILE A 92 -7.27 -12.68 12.34
N HIS A 93 -6.19 -11.98 12.69
CA HIS A 93 -5.83 -11.74 14.09
C HIS A 93 -6.91 -10.94 14.83
N ASP A 94 -7.48 -9.92 14.19
CA ASP A 94 -8.56 -9.13 14.78
C ASP A 94 -9.83 -9.98 15.02
N LEU A 95 -10.19 -10.88 14.09
CA LEU A 95 -11.29 -11.84 14.25
C LEU A 95 -11.03 -12.83 15.40
N GLU A 96 -9.82 -13.38 15.50
CA GLU A 96 -9.42 -14.30 16.57
C GLU A 96 -9.42 -13.63 17.95
N SER A 97 -9.14 -12.32 17.99
CA SER A 97 -9.20 -11.51 19.20
C SER A 97 -10.61 -11.04 19.60
N LEU A 98 -11.62 -11.29 18.76
CA LEU A 98 -13.00 -10.78 18.88
C LEU A 98 -13.12 -9.24 18.83
N ASP A 99 -12.11 -8.55 18.32
CA ASP A 99 -12.15 -7.10 18.06
C ASP A 99 -12.93 -6.77 16.78
N VAL A 100 -13.14 -7.77 15.92
CA VAL A 100 -14.01 -7.74 14.74
C VAL A 100 -14.99 -8.91 14.87
N ASP A 101 -16.27 -8.61 14.65
CA ASP A 101 -17.37 -9.57 14.75
C ASP A 101 -18.31 -9.49 13.52
N TYR A 102 -19.36 -10.30 13.53
CA TYR A 102 -20.33 -10.36 12.44
C TYR A 102 -21.02 -9.01 12.16
N ASP A 103 -21.16 -8.16 13.18
CA ASP A 103 -21.80 -6.86 13.08
C ASP A 103 -20.83 -5.77 12.58
N THR A 104 -19.54 -6.10 12.45
CA THR A 104 -18.53 -5.18 11.94
C THR A 104 -18.80 -4.83 10.47
N PRO A 105 -19.04 -3.54 10.15
CA PRO A 105 -19.34 -3.12 8.79
C PRO A 105 -18.23 -3.53 7.81
N GLY A 106 -18.61 -4.16 6.70
CA GLY A 106 -17.69 -4.60 5.64
C GLY A 106 -17.19 -6.04 5.76
N LEU A 107 -17.43 -6.73 6.88
CA LEU A 107 -17.03 -8.13 7.04
C LEU A 107 -17.74 -9.09 6.05
N PRO A 108 -19.06 -8.95 5.77
CA PRO A 108 -19.73 -9.76 4.75
C PRO A 108 -19.13 -9.58 3.35
N GLU A 109 -18.81 -8.34 2.96
CA GLU A 109 -18.18 -8.01 1.68
C GLU A 109 -16.77 -8.58 1.60
N LEU A 110 -15.99 -8.48 2.69
CA LEU A 110 -14.67 -9.08 2.79
C LEU A 110 -14.73 -10.60 2.58
N ASN A 111 -15.66 -11.29 3.26
CA ASN A 111 -15.82 -12.73 3.11
C ASN A 111 -16.09 -13.13 1.65
N LYS A 112 -16.99 -12.40 0.97
CA LYS A 112 -17.26 -12.60 -0.46
C LYS A 112 -16.01 -12.38 -1.32
N ALA A 113 -15.23 -11.34 -1.05
CA ALA A 113 -14.00 -11.04 -1.78
C ALA A 113 -12.93 -12.13 -1.58
N VAL A 114 -12.75 -12.62 -0.35
CA VAL A 114 -11.79 -13.67 -0.02
C VAL A 114 -12.17 -15.01 -0.68
N LEU A 115 -13.46 -15.39 -0.66
CA LEU A 115 -13.93 -16.60 -1.34
C LEU A 115 -13.69 -16.51 -2.86
N THR A 116 -13.97 -15.35 -3.46
CA THR A 116 -13.73 -15.10 -4.89
C THR A 116 -12.25 -15.22 -5.22
N LEU A 117 -11.39 -14.61 -4.39
CA LEU A 117 -9.93 -14.69 -4.56
C LEU A 117 -9.43 -16.13 -4.42
N SER A 118 -9.92 -16.88 -3.42
CA SER A 118 -9.57 -18.29 -3.23
C SER A 118 -9.94 -19.14 -4.44
N GLU A 119 -11.14 -18.95 -5.01
CA GLU A 119 -11.55 -19.68 -6.22
C GLU A 119 -10.61 -19.40 -7.41
N ARG A 120 -10.14 -18.15 -7.56
CA ARG A 120 -9.20 -17.77 -8.62
C ARG A 120 -7.79 -18.34 -8.36
N LEU A 121 -7.32 -18.29 -7.12
CA LEU A 121 -6.01 -18.83 -6.74
C LEU A 121 -5.95 -20.35 -6.88
N ASN A 122 -7.02 -21.07 -6.55
CA ASN A 122 -7.09 -22.52 -6.70
C ASN A 122 -6.92 -22.99 -8.16
N LYS A 123 -7.23 -22.13 -9.14
CA LYS A 123 -6.97 -22.41 -10.57
C LYS A 123 -5.48 -22.32 -10.93
N LEU A 124 -4.69 -21.59 -10.15
CA LEU A 124 -3.24 -21.42 -10.32
C LEU A 124 -2.44 -22.43 -9.50
N PHE A 125 -3.00 -22.89 -8.38
CA PHE A 125 -2.42 -23.88 -7.49
C PHE A 125 -3.37 -25.10 -7.35
N PRO A 126 -3.61 -25.85 -8.44
CA PRO A 126 -4.45 -27.04 -8.38
C PRO A 126 -3.81 -28.05 -7.40
N ARG A 127 -4.64 -28.59 -6.50
CA ARG A 127 -4.25 -29.63 -5.56
C ARG A 127 -4.21 -30.99 -6.23
#